data_AF-A0A6B3HB23-F1
#
_entry.id   AF-A0A6B3HB23-F1
#
_cell.length_a   1.000
_cell.length_b   1.000
_cell.length_c   1.000
_cell.angle_alpha   90.00
_cell.angle_beta   90.00
_cell.angle_gamma   90.00
#
_symmetry.space_group_name_H-M   'P 1'
#
loop_
_entity.id
_entity.type
_entity.pdbx_description
1 polymer ?
#
loop_
_entity_poly.entity_id
_entity_poly.type
_entity_poly.pdbx_seq_one_letter_code
_entity_poly.pdbx_strand_id
1 'polypeptide(L)'
;MTPADLSRAVLSAVRSAVDGGELAVAVPERVVVERPGPGGVGEWASNVALRLAREAGRPPREVAEVLRGRLVDAPGIAGVEVTGPGFLNVTLAGDSVGALVARIGDEGEAYGWGDALREAGPVAVPDGSELRARVVAEAAGRLVRAQGGSVRGGGAAPVPAGAGWDEAVLGADGSRWALLHPAPHDLPHGVEVLQQRARNPLFRVRYAHARARALVGNGTALGLVPEAG
;
A
#
# COMPACT_ATOMS: atom_id res chain seq x y z
N MET A 1 -4.91 11.75 5.71
CA MET A 1 -4.47 11.65 4.30
C MET A 1 -3.17 10.87 4.24
N THR A 2 -3.21 9.65 3.70
CA THR A 2 -2.03 8.81 3.42
C THR A 2 -1.38 9.19 2.08
N PRO A 3 -0.18 8.69 1.75
CA PRO A 3 0.44 8.91 0.43
C PRO A 3 -0.39 8.34 -0.73
N ALA A 4 -1.12 7.25 -0.48
CA ALA A 4 -2.05 6.68 -1.45
C ALA A 4 -3.27 7.57 -1.66
N ASP A 5 -3.81 8.16 -0.58
CA ASP A 5 -4.90 9.15 -0.67
C ASP A 5 -4.45 10.39 -1.43
N LEU A 6 -3.23 10.88 -1.16
CA LEU A 6 -2.69 12.03 -1.87
C LEU A 6 -2.47 11.72 -3.36
N SER A 7 -1.92 10.54 -3.69
CA SER A 7 -1.81 10.09 -5.08
C SER A 7 -3.16 10.06 -5.80
N ARG A 8 -4.21 9.60 -5.10
CA ARG A 8 -5.60 9.62 -5.63
C ARG A 8 -6.14 11.04 -5.77
N ALA A 9 -5.89 11.92 -4.81
CA ALA A 9 -6.30 13.32 -4.88
C ALA A 9 -5.65 14.05 -6.06
N VAL A 10 -4.34 13.84 -6.29
CA VAL A 10 -3.64 14.40 -7.44
C VAL A 10 -4.16 13.83 -8.76
N LEU A 11 -4.41 12.52 -8.83
CA LEU A 11 -5.03 11.92 -10.01
C LEU A 11 -6.44 12.49 -10.27
N SER A 12 -7.24 12.69 -9.23
CA SER A 12 -8.57 13.32 -9.33
C SER A 12 -8.48 14.76 -9.81
N ALA A 13 -7.48 15.52 -9.35
CA ALA A 13 -7.22 16.88 -9.82
C ALA A 13 -6.84 16.90 -11.30
N VAL A 14 -6.02 15.95 -11.76
CA VAL A 14 -5.69 15.81 -13.20
C VAL A 14 -6.94 15.49 -14.02
N ARG A 15 -7.76 14.51 -13.60
CA ARG A 15 -9.02 14.17 -14.27
C ARG A 15 -9.94 15.38 -14.38
N SER A 16 -10.15 16.08 -13.27
CA SER A 16 -11.00 17.27 -13.23
C SER A 16 -10.48 18.41 -14.10
N ALA A 17 -9.16 18.52 -14.31
CA ALA A 17 -8.56 19.51 -15.20
C ALA A 17 -8.73 19.14 -16.68
N VAL A 18 -8.74 17.84 -17.00
CA VAL A 18 -9.03 17.34 -18.35
C VAL A 18 -10.51 17.46 -18.67
N ASP A 19 -11.38 17.02 -17.77
CA ASP A 19 -12.83 17.08 -17.93
C ASP A 19 -13.33 18.54 -18.05
N GLY A 20 -12.68 19.47 -17.34
CA GLY A 20 -12.93 20.90 -17.44
C GLY A 20 -12.32 21.60 -18.67
N GLY A 21 -11.55 20.88 -19.49
CA GLY A 21 -10.91 21.42 -20.71
C GLY A 21 -9.71 22.33 -20.47
N GLU A 22 -9.20 22.44 -19.24
CA GLU A 22 -8.04 23.27 -18.90
C GLU A 22 -6.70 22.61 -19.26
N LEU A 23 -6.68 21.26 -19.30
CA LEU A 23 -5.56 20.46 -19.76
C LEU A 23 -6.01 19.50 -20.86
N ALA A 24 -5.38 19.58 -22.02
CA ALA A 24 -5.59 18.62 -23.11
C ALA A 24 -4.52 17.51 -23.03
N VAL A 25 -4.68 16.56 -22.10
CA VAL A 25 -3.74 15.43 -21.90
C VAL A 25 -4.50 14.14 -21.62
N ALA A 26 -3.89 13.00 -21.96
CA ALA A 26 -4.34 11.71 -21.47
C ALA A 26 -4.16 11.64 -19.94
N VAL A 27 -5.24 11.23 -19.26
CA VAL A 27 -5.18 11.01 -17.81
C VAL A 27 -4.27 9.81 -17.53
N PRO A 28 -3.21 9.96 -16.73
CA PRO A 28 -2.33 8.85 -16.39
C PRO A 28 -3.05 7.82 -15.51
N GLU A 29 -2.74 6.54 -15.66
CA GLU A 29 -3.31 5.49 -14.79
C GLU A 29 -2.96 5.68 -13.32
N ARG A 30 -1.76 6.22 -13.04
CA ARG A 30 -1.25 6.42 -11.70
C ARG A 30 -0.41 7.70 -11.59
N VAL A 31 -0.62 8.39 -10.48
CA VAL A 31 0.28 9.43 -9.98
C VAL A 31 1.07 8.86 -8.81
N VAL A 32 2.34 9.22 -8.74
CA VAL A 32 3.22 8.88 -7.63
C VAL A 32 3.53 10.17 -6.86
N VAL A 33 3.54 10.04 -5.54
CA VAL A 33 4.03 11.07 -4.63
C VAL A 33 5.24 10.53 -3.88
N GLU A 34 6.24 11.39 -3.72
CA GLU A 34 7.54 11.04 -3.14
C GLU A 34 7.91 12.07 -2.09
N ARG A 35 9.02 11.83 -1.36
CA ARG A 35 9.55 12.86 -0.47
C ARG A 35 10.09 14.03 -1.29
N PRO A 36 9.86 15.29 -0.86
CA PRO A 36 10.44 16.45 -1.54
C PRO A 36 11.95 16.31 -1.66
N GLY A 37 12.46 16.62 -2.85
CA GLY A 37 13.90 16.66 -3.12
C GLY A 37 14.58 17.89 -2.50
N PRO A 38 15.90 18.08 -2.71
CA PRO A 38 16.61 19.26 -2.23
C PRO A 38 15.96 20.56 -2.73
N GLY A 39 15.57 21.45 -1.80
CA GLY A 39 14.87 22.70 -2.10
C GLY A 39 13.34 22.57 -2.27
N GLY A 40 12.78 21.37 -2.08
CA GLY A 40 11.35 21.15 -1.92
C GLY A 40 10.88 21.44 -0.50
N VAL A 41 9.57 21.64 -0.35
CA VAL A 41 8.91 21.99 0.92
C VAL A 41 7.78 20.99 1.22
N GLY A 42 7.21 21.04 2.43
CA GLY A 42 6.10 20.15 2.83
C GLY A 42 6.52 18.69 3.06
N GLU A 43 5.54 17.79 3.20
CA GLU A 43 5.80 16.37 3.47
C GLU A 43 5.95 15.51 2.20
N TRP A 44 5.30 15.91 1.10
CA TRP A 44 5.22 15.13 -0.14
C TRP A 44 5.37 16.01 -1.38
N ALA A 45 5.89 15.45 -2.46
CA ALA A 45 6.01 16.10 -3.75
C ALA A 45 5.53 15.22 -4.89
N SER A 46 5.07 15.82 -5.99
CA SER A 46 4.76 15.13 -7.24
C SER A 46 5.34 15.85 -8.45
N ASN A 47 5.94 15.08 -9.36
CA ASN A 47 6.45 15.55 -10.64
C ASN A 47 5.42 15.45 -11.77
N VAL A 48 4.14 15.19 -11.46
CA VAL A 48 3.11 14.91 -12.48
C VAL A 48 2.97 16.04 -13.50
N ALA A 49 3.07 17.31 -13.07
CA ALA A 49 2.97 18.45 -13.97
C ALA A 49 4.10 18.48 -15.01
N LEU A 50 5.32 18.07 -14.63
CA LEU A 50 6.47 17.93 -15.54
C LEU A 50 6.22 16.88 -16.62
N ARG A 51 5.60 15.76 -16.24
CA ARG A 51 5.27 14.68 -17.19
C ARG A 51 4.17 15.09 -18.16
N LEU A 52 3.16 15.82 -17.69
CA LEU A 52 2.01 16.25 -18.48
C LEU A 52 2.29 17.47 -19.37
N ALA A 53 3.26 18.31 -19.01
CA ALA A 53 3.57 19.58 -19.68
C ALA A 53 3.74 19.46 -21.20
N ARG A 54 4.51 18.46 -21.64
CA ARG A 54 4.80 18.25 -23.06
C ARG A 54 3.53 17.97 -23.86
N GLU A 55 2.69 17.09 -23.35
CA GLU A 55 1.44 16.70 -24.00
C GLU A 55 0.41 17.84 -23.94
N ALA A 56 0.37 18.56 -22.82
CA ALA A 56 -0.48 19.73 -22.64
C ALA A 56 -0.09 20.91 -23.55
N GLY A 57 1.11 20.88 -24.15
CA GLY A 57 1.65 22.00 -24.93
C GLY A 57 1.91 23.26 -24.10
N ARG A 58 2.13 23.11 -22.78
CA ARG A 58 2.22 24.21 -21.82
C ARG A 58 3.48 24.12 -20.97
N PRO A 59 4.01 25.26 -20.46
CA PRO A 59 5.10 25.23 -19.49
C PRO A 59 4.72 24.41 -18.25
N PRO A 60 5.62 23.56 -17.71
CA PRO A 60 5.25 22.69 -16.59
C PRO A 60 4.79 23.43 -15.34
N ARG A 61 5.31 24.65 -15.13
CA ARG A 61 4.87 25.53 -14.04
C ARG A 61 3.40 25.94 -14.18
N GLU A 62 2.91 26.21 -15.39
CA GLU A 62 1.50 26.52 -15.60
C GLU A 62 0.61 25.30 -15.35
N VAL A 63 1.03 24.12 -15.81
CA VAL A 63 0.31 22.87 -15.52
C VAL A 63 0.27 22.62 -14.01
N ALA A 64 1.37 22.89 -13.31
CA ALA A 64 1.41 22.79 -11.86
C ALA A 64 0.45 23.77 -11.17
N GLU A 65 0.34 25.03 -11.63
CA GLU A 65 -0.62 25.98 -11.06
C GLU A 65 -2.08 25.56 -11.26
N VAL A 66 -2.42 25.01 -12.43
CA VAL A 66 -3.76 24.46 -12.72
C VAL A 66 -4.11 23.33 -11.76
N LEU A 67 -3.15 22.43 -11.50
CA LEU A 67 -3.34 21.32 -10.57
C LEU A 67 -3.35 21.79 -9.11
N ARG A 68 -2.50 22.76 -8.75
CA ARG A 68 -2.46 23.40 -7.44
C ARG A 68 -3.81 23.99 -7.07
N GLY A 69 -4.43 24.75 -7.97
CA GLY A 69 -5.74 25.37 -7.74
C GLY A 69 -6.84 24.37 -7.37
N ARG A 70 -6.73 23.12 -7.82
CA ARG A 70 -7.68 22.03 -7.49
C ARG A 70 -7.30 21.26 -6.22
N LEU A 71 -6.01 21.25 -5.87
CA LEU A 71 -5.49 20.49 -4.75
C LEU A 71 -5.58 21.26 -3.42
N VAL A 72 -5.52 22.60 -3.45
CA VAL A 72 -5.59 23.41 -2.22
C VAL A 72 -6.89 23.21 -1.45
N ASP A 73 -7.98 22.86 -2.13
CA ASP A 73 -9.29 22.61 -1.52
C ASP A 73 -9.50 21.13 -1.15
N ALA A 74 -8.52 20.25 -1.42
CA ALA A 74 -8.67 18.83 -1.15
C ALA A 74 -8.58 18.53 0.36
N PRO A 75 -9.50 17.70 0.90
CA PRO A 75 -9.49 17.35 2.32
C PRO A 75 -8.15 16.75 2.77
N GLY A 76 -7.59 17.31 3.85
CA GLY A 76 -6.34 16.83 4.43
C GLY A 76 -5.06 17.45 3.83
N ILE A 77 -5.19 18.40 2.90
CA ILE A 77 -4.10 19.24 2.40
C ILE A 77 -4.14 20.59 3.13
N ALA A 78 -3.04 20.98 3.77
CA ALA A 78 -2.88 22.29 4.39
C ALA A 78 -2.37 23.34 3.40
N GLY A 79 -1.59 22.92 2.40
CA GLY A 79 -1.06 23.82 1.39
C GLY A 79 -0.39 23.09 0.24
N VAL A 80 -0.34 23.75 -0.91
CA VAL A 80 0.37 23.29 -2.10
C VAL A 80 1.20 24.42 -2.65
N GLU A 81 2.50 24.18 -2.81
CA GLU A 81 3.46 25.10 -3.41
C GLU A 81 4.06 24.51 -4.69
N VAL A 82 4.14 25.33 -5.73
CA VAL A 82 4.86 24.99 -6.95
C VAL A 82 6.30 25.45 -6.83
N THR A 83 7.25 24.51 -6.81
CA THR A 83 8.67 24.83 -6.74
C THR A 83 9.42 24.45 -8.02
N GLY A 84 10.54 25.15 -8.24
CA GLY A 84 11.46 24.90 -9.34
C GLY A 84 10.76 24.91 -10.71
N PRO A 85 10.98 23.90 -11.57
CA PRO A 85 10.41 23.84 -12.91
C PRO A 85 8.93 23.48 -12.95
N GLY A 86 8.30 23.08 -11.84
CA GLY A 86 6.90 22.64 -11.81
C GLY A 86 6.62 21.46 -10.87
N PHE A 87 7.36 21.32 -9.77
CA PHE A 87 7.05 20.29 -8.76
C PHE A 87 5.92 20.77 -7.86
N LEU A 88 4.91 19.91 -7.67
CA LEU A 88 3.84 20.14 -6.71
C LEU A 88 4.31 19.65 -5.34
N ASN A 89 4.59 20.55 -4.41
CA ASN A 89 4.99 20.25 -3.05
C ASN A 89 3.79 20.46 -2.14
N VAL A 90 3.42 19.44 -1.39
CA VAL A 90 2.19 19.36 -0.62
C VAL A 90 2.53 19.29 0.87
N THR A 91 1.92 20.21 1.62
CA THR A 91 1.90 20.17 3.08
C THR A 91 0.57 19.57 3.52
N LEU A 92 0.59 18.53 4.35
CA LEU A 92 -0.61 17.88 4.86
C LEU A 92 -1.15 18.62 6.08
N ALA A 93 -2.47 18.58 6.27
CA ALA A 93 -3.08 19.06 7.50
C ALA A 93 -2.61 18.23 8.69
N GLY A 94 -2.17 18.93 9.75
CA GLY A 94 -1.54 18.38 10.95
C GLY A 94 -2.50 17.64 11.87
N ASP A 95 -3.09 16.55 11.38
CA ASP A 95 -3.67 15.47 12.20
C ASP A 95 -3.91 14.18 11.37
N SER A 96 -3.22 14.06 10.24
CA SER A 96 -3.55 13.01 9.26
C SER A 96 -3.24 11.59 9.73
N VAL A 97 -2.28 11.43 10.65
CA VAL A 97 -1.86 10.14 11.21
C VAL A 97 -2.64 9.83 12.48
N GLY A 98 -2.86 10.82 13.37
CA GLY A 98 -3.65 10.64 14.60
C GLY A 98 -5.09 10.25 14.29
N ALA A 99 -5.74 11.01 13.41
CA ALA A 99 -7.09 10.68 12.94
C ALA A 99 -7.18 9.34 12.15
N LEU A 100 -6.08 8.90 11.52
CA LEU A 100 -6.05 7.59 10.86
C LEU A 100 -5.95 6.46 11.88
N VAL A 101 -5.07 6.61 12.88
CA VAL A 101 -4.89 5.64 13.96
C VAL A 101 -6.18 5.51 14.76
N ALA A 102 -6.78 6.63 15.17
CA ALA A 102 -8.08 6.64 15.86
C ALA A 102 -9.17 5.93 15.04
N ARG A 103 -9.23 6.18 13.72
CA ARG A 103 -10.18 5.49 12.83
C ARG A 103 -9.93 3.99 12.75
N ILE A 104 -8.66 3.56 12.67
CA ILE A 104 -8.32 2.12 12.69
C ILE A 104 -8.77 1.50 14.02
N GLY A 105 -8.57 2.19 15.14
CA GLY A 105 -9.05 1.77 16.45
C GLY A 105 -10.57 1.68 16.54
N ASP A 106 -11.28 2.68 16.04
CA ASP A 106 -12.75 2.75 16.04
C ASP A 106 -13.40 1.69 15.12
N GLU A 107 -12.83 1.47 13.94
CA GLU A 107 -13.33 0.49 12.96
C GLU A 107 -12.88 -0.96 13.27
N GLY A 108 -11.78 -1.14 14.01
CA GLY A 108 -11.29 -2.45 14.46
C GLY A 108 -11.07 -3.45 13.31
N GLU A 109 -11.62 -4.66 13.44
CA GLU A 109 -11.54 -5.70 12.40
C GLU A 109 -12.28 -5.34 11.11
N ALA A 110 -13.20 -4.37 11.16
CA ALA A 110 -13.91 -3.87 10.00
C ALA A 110 -13.11 -2.81 9.21
N TYR A 111 -11.99 -2.32 9.75
CA TYR A 111 -11.17 -1.34 9.05
C TYR A 111 -10.70 -1.89 7.69
N GLY A 112 -10.90 -1.10 6.64
CA GLY A 112 -10.56 -1.48 5.26
C GLY A 112 -11.60 -2.34 4.55
N TRP A 113 -12.71 -2.69 5.21
CA TRP A 113 -13.89 -3.23 4.53
C TRP A 113 -14.63 -2.11 3.80
N GLY A 114 -15.35 -2.47 2.74
CA GLY A 114 -16.07 -1.52 1.91
C GLY A 114 -17.17 -2.20 1.11
N ASP A 115 -17.80 -1.45 0.21
CA ASP A 115 -18.93 -1.89 -0.61
C ASP A 115 -18.69 -1.68 -2.12
N ALA A 116 -17.44 -1.43 -2.53
CA ALA A 116 -17.05 -1.16 -3.90
C ALA A 116 -17.45 -2.27 -4.90
N LEU A 117 -17.65 -3.51 -4.42
CA LEU A 117 -18.08 -4.66 -5.21
C LEU A 117 -19.50 -5.14 -4.87
N ARG A 118 -20.29 -4.38 -4.09
CA ARG A 118 -21.65 -4.78 -3.67
C ARG A 118 -22.59 -5.01 -4.85
N GLU A 119 -22.44 -4.22 -5.89
CA GLU A 119 -23.23 -4.32 -7.13
C GLU A 119 -22.52 -5.13 -8.22
N ALA A 120 -21.28 -5.57 -7.96
CA ALA A 120 -20.59 -6.45 -8.86
C ALA A 120 -21.26 -7.84 -8.81
N GLY A 121 -21.49 -8.42 -9.99
CA GLY A 121 -21.85 -9.83 -10.07
C GLY A 121 -20.75 -10.72 -9.45
N PRO A 122 -21.05 -11.99 -9.16
CA PRO A 122 -20.10 -12.84 -8.46
C PRO A 122 -18.76 -12.97 -9.20
N VAL A 123 -17.67 -12.69 -8.50
CA VAL A 123 -16.31 -12.80 -9.03
C VAL A 123 -15.94 -14.29 -9.08
N ALA A 124 -15.65 -14.78 -10.29
CA ALA A 124 -15.16 -16.14 -10.47
C ALA A 124 -13.71 -16.21 -9.99
N VAL A 125 -13.45 -17.10 -9.04
CA VAL A 125 -12.11 -17.36 -8.57
C VAL A 125 -11.73 -18.78 -9.04
N PRO A 126 -10.64 -18.95 -9.81
CA PRO A 126 -10.32 -20.24 -10.41
C PRO A 126 -10.07 -21.32 -9.35
N ASP A 127 -10.71 -22.48 -9.51
CA ASP A 127 -10.35 -23.67 -8.77
C ASP A 127 -9.04 -24.23 -9.32
N GLY A 128 -7.99 -24.19 -8.51
CA GLY A 128 -6.70 -24.82 -8.82
C GLY A 128 -6.50 -26.10 -8.02
N SER A 129 -5.96 -27.14 -8.66
CA SER A 129 -5.49 -28.34 -7.96
C SER A 129 -4.24 -28.08 -7.12
N GLU A 130 -3.46 -27.05 -7.47
CA GLU A 130 -2.22 -26.67 -6.78
C GLU A 130 -2.47 -25.72 -5.60
N LEU A 131 -1.69 -25.88 -4.52
CA LEU A 131 -1.80 -25.12 -3.27
C LEU A 131 -1.74 -23.59 -3.48
N ARG A 132 -0.87 -23.10 -4.36
CA ARG A 132 -0.75 -21.66 -4.65
C ARG A 132 -2.06 -21.09 -5.21
N ALA A 133 -2.61 -21.75 -6.23
CA ALA A 133 -3.85 -21.30 -6.85
C ALA A 133 -4.98 -21.25 -5.82
N ARG A 134 -5.00 -22.17 -4.86
CA ARG A 134 -5.95 -22.19 -3.73
C ARG A 134 -5.74 -21.06 -2.74
N VAL A 135 -4.49 -20.78 -2.34
CA VAL A 135 -4.19 -19.67 -1.41
C VAL A 135 -4.48 -18.32 -2.06
N VAL A 136 -4.11 -18.14 -3.33
CA VAL A 136 -4.44 -16.93 -4.10
C VAL A 136 -5.94 -16.80 -4.27
N ALA A 137 -6.63 -17.89 -4.59
CA ALA A 137 -8.08 -17.93 -4.70
C ALA A 137 -8.76 -17.52 -3.39
N GLU A 138 -8.33 -18.10 -2.27
CA GLU A 138 -8.87 -17.80 -0.94
C GLU A 138 -8.58 -16.33 -0.55
N ALA A 139 -7.35 -15.85 -0.74
CA ALA A 139 -6.98 -14.47 -0.44
C ALA A 139 -7.75 -13.46 -1.32
N ALA A 140 -7.84 -13.70 -2.62
CA ALA A 140 -8.65 -12.89 -3.54
C ALA A 140 -10.12 -12.94 -3.15
N GLY A 141 -10.64 -14.12 -2.79
CA GLY A 141 -12.01 -14.29 -2.34
C GLY A 141 -12.32 -13.52 -1.04
N ARG A 142 -11.37 -13.49 -0.09
CA ARG A 142 -11.50 -12.66 1.13
C ARG A 142 -11.51 -11.18 0.81
N LEU A 143 -10.64 -10.71 -0.09
CA LEU A 143 -10.62 -9.31 -0.52
C LEU A 143 -11.93 -8.92 -1.22
N VAL A 144 -12.47 -9.78 -2.10
CA VAL A 144 -13.76 -9.55 -2.77
C VAL A 144 -14.89 -9.42 -1.75
N ARG A 145 -14.96 -10.33 -0.77
CA ARG A 145 -15.96 -10.30 0.30
C ARG A 145 -15.81 -9.08 1.21
N ALA A 146 -14.57 -8.70 1.55
CA ALA A 146 -14.29 -7.52 2.35
C ALA A 146 -14.73 -6.22 1.63
N GLN A 147 -14.86 -6.22 0.30
CA GLN A 147 -15.38 -5.11 -0.49
C GLN A 147 -16.88 -5.26 -0.86
N GLY A 148 -17.61 -6.14 -0.16
CA GLY A 148 -19.06 -6.33 -0.32
C GLY A 148 -19.46 -7.24 -1.49
N GLY A 149 -18.49 -7.82 -2.20
CA GLY A 149 -18.72 -8.70 -3.35
C GLY A 149 -18.97 -10.16 -2.96
N SER A 150 -19.46 -10.95 -3.92
CA SER A 150 -19.63 -12.39 -3.79
C SER A 150 -18.65 -13.17 -4.68
N VAL A 151 -18.32 -14.41 -4.30
CA VAL A 151 -17.34 -15.26 -4.99
C VAL A 151 -18.01 -16.55 -5.46
N ARG A 152 -17.67 -17.03 -6.67
CA ARG A 152 -18.02 -18.39 -7.15
C ARG A 152 -16.75 -19.24 -7.29
N GLY A 153 -16.77 -20.47 -6.75
CA GLY A 153 -15.62 -21.41 -6.68
C GLY A 153 -15.00 -21.49 -5.27
N GLY A 154 -14.03 -22.39 -5.05
CA GLY A 154 -13.16 -22.40 -3.86
C GLY A 154 -13.38 -23.53 -2.84
N GLY A 155 -13.14 -24.79 -3.23
CA GLY A 155 -13.08 -25.92 -2.30
C GLY A 155 -11.74 -26.66 -2.34
N ALA A 156 -11.07 -26.86 -1.19
CA ALA A 156 -9.79 -27.59 -1.15
C ALA A 156 -9.41 -28.20 0.22
N ALA A 157 -9.19 -29.52 0.24
CA ALA A 157 -8.44 -30.24 1.29
C ALA A 157 -6.91 -30.20 1.01
N PRO A 158 -6.04 -30.22 2.02
CA PRO A 158 -4.58 -29.96 1.87
C PRO A 158 -3.82 -31.04 1.07
N VAL A 159 -2.76 -30.63 0.37
CA VAL A 159 -1.80 -31.48 -0.36
C VAL A 159 -0.43 -31.42 0.36
N PRO A 160 0.30 -32.54 0.55
CA PRO A 160 1.55 -32.55 1.32
C PRO A 160 2.73 -31.91 0.56
N ALA A 161 3.67 -31.31 1.30
CA ALA A 161 4.89 -30.72 0.76
C ALA A 161 5.82 -31.80 0.14
N GLY A 162 6.46 -31.48 -0.99
CA GLY A 162 7.42 -32.36 -1.66
C GLY A 162 8.74 -32.54 -0.89
N ALA A 163 9.60 -33.46 -1.37
CA ALA A 163 10.87 -33.80 -0.72
C ALA A 163 11.82 -32.59 -0.61
N GLY A 164 12.32 -32.34 0.62
CA GLY A 164 13.17 -31.19 0.97
C GLY A 164 12.54 -30.23 1.98
N TRP A 165 11.28 -30.44 2.34
CA TRP A 165 10.56 -29.66 3.34
C TRP A 165 10.43 -30.47 4.64
N ASP A 166 11.03 -29.97 5.74
CA ASP A 166 10.94 -30.58 7.06
C ASP A 166 10.67 -29.51 8.13
N GLU A 167 9.45 -29.51 8.67
CA GLU A 167 9.04 -28.59 9.73
C GLU A 167 9.84 -28.79 11.02
N ALA A 168 10.33 -30.00 11.30
CA ALA A 168 11.18 -30.24 12.45
C ALA A 168 12.52 -29.49 12.34
N VAL A 169 12.98 -29.22 11.11
CA VAL A 169 14.21 -28.48 10.84
C VAL A 169 13.96 -26.97 10.74
N LEU A 170 12.87 -26.55 10.09
CA LEU A 170 12.57 -25.14 9.84
C LEU A 170 11.86 -24.44 11.01
N GLY A 171 11.13 -25.19 11.83
CA GLY A 171 10.22 -24.67 12.84
C GLY A 171 9.01 -23.95 12.24
N ALA A 172 7.97 -23.73 13.05
CA ALA A 172 6.68 -23.22 12.58
C ALA A 172 6.76 -21.91 11.78
N ASP A 173 7.59 -20.95 12.21
CA ASP A 173 7.72 -19.66 11.52
C ASP A 173 8.57 -19.74 10.25
N GLY A 174 9.61 -20.58 10.25
CA GLY A 174 10.41 -20.84 9.06
C GLY A 174 9.59 -21.53 7.98
N SER A 175 8.76 -22.50 8.40
CA SER A 175 7.80 -23.20 7.54
C SER A 175 6.76 -22.25 6.93
N ARG A 176 6.11 -21.42 7.74
CA ARG A 176 5.15 -20.42 7.24
C ARG A 176 5.79 -19.47 6.24
N TRP A 177 7.01 -19.00 6.50
CA TRP A 177 7.73 -18.13 5.60
C TRP A 177 8.13 -18.81 4.29
N ALA A 178 8.65 -20.04 4.35
CA ALA A 178 9.06 -20.81 3.18
C ALA A 178 7.90 -21.07 2.21
N LEU A 179 6.68 -21.22 2.73
CA LEU A 179 5.45 -21.44 1.95
C LEU A 179 4.85 -20.14 1.36
N LEU A 180 5.35 -18.97 1.74
CA LEU A 180 4.90 -17.68 1.20
C LEU A 180 5.60 -17.29 -0.13
N HIS A 181 6.57 -18.09 -0.63
CA HIS A 181 7.32 -17.75 -1.85
C HIS A 181 6.59 -18.11 -3.16
N PRO A 182 6.68 -17.26 -4.22
CA PRO A 182 5.53 -17.03 -5.08
C PRO A 182 5.75 -17.20 -6.60
N ALA A 183 6.74 -17.97 -7.10
CA ALA A 183 6.86 -18.21 -8.55
C ALA A 183 7.01 -19.70 -8.90
N PRO A 184 6.42 -20.19 -10.02
CA PRO A 184 6.47 -21.60 -10.46
C PRO A 184 7.89 -22.18 -10.71
N HIS A 185 8.91 -21.33 -10.82
CA HIS A 185 10.30 -21.73 -11.04
C HIS A 185 11.21 -21.53 -9.81
N ASP A 186 10.66 -20.97 -8.73
CA ASP A 186 11.39 -20.79 -7.49
C ASP A 186 11.21 -22.04 -6.64
N LEU A 187 12.31 -22.74 -6.34
CA LEU A 187 12.30 -23.79 -5.35
C LEU A 187 11.96 -23.18 -3.97
N PRO A 188 11.08 -23.81 -3.17
CA PRO A 188 10.82 -23.37 -1.81
C PRO A 188 12.16 -23.23 -1.08
N HIS A 189 12.36 -22.08 -0.42
CA HIS A 189 13.59 -21.86 0.32
C HIS A 189 13.72 -22.90 1.43
N GLY A 190 14.83 -23.62 1.45
CA GLY A 190 15.13 -24.62 2.46
C GLY A 190 15.71 -23.98 3.72
N VAL A 191 16.70 -24.62 4.32
CA VAL A 191 17.36 -24.14 5.54
C VAL A 191 18.01 -22.76 5.39
N GLU A 192 18.19 -22.26 4.18
CA GLU A 192 18.75 -20.93 3.90
C GLU A 192 17.91 -19.81 4.53
N VAL A 193 16.60 -20.00 4.72
CA VAL A 193 15.74 -19.00 5.40
C VAL A 193 16.14 -18.76 6.84
N LEU A 194 16.82 -19.72 7.48
CA LEU A 194 17.27 -19.62 8.86
C LEU A 194 18.55 -18.77 9.03
N GLN A 195 19.21 -18.39 7.93
CA GLN A 195 20.47 -17.65 7.99
C GLN A 195 20.26 -16.21 8.46
N GLN A 196 20.94 -15.82 9.53
CA GLN A 196 20.84 -14.49 10.14
C GLN A 196 21.70 -13.46 9.40
N ARG A 197 21.20 -12.94 8.28
CA ARG A 197 21.91 -11.95 7.46
C ARG A 197 21.00 -10.78 7.13
N ALA A 198 21.56 -9.58 7.08
CA ALA A 198 20.80 -8.37 6.76
C ALA A 198 20.13 -8.39 5.39
N ARG A 199 20.50 -9.28 4.45
CA ARG A 199 19.83 -9.46 3.15
C ARG A 199 18.69 -10.49 3.19
N ASN A 200 18.57 -11.29 4.25
CA ASN A 200 17.50 -12.27 4.41
C ASN A 200 16.22 -11.58 4.95
N PRO A 201 15.12 -11.59 4.18
CA PRO A 201 13.88 -10.93 4.59
C PRO A 201 13.20 -11.58 5.82
N LEU A 202 13.28 -12.91 6.01
CA LEU A 202 12.76 -13.57 7.23
C LEU A 202 13.51 -13.06 8.47
N PHE A 203 14.84 -12.95 8.37
CA PHE A 203 15.66 -12.40 9.44
C PHE A 203 15.28 -10.95 9.75
N ARG A 204 15.07 -10.10 8.74
CA ARG A 204 14.65 -8.70 8.96
C ARG A 204 13.32 -8.60 9.72
N VAL A 205 12.33 -9.40 9.34
CA VAL A 205 11.01 -9.43 10.00
C VAL A 205 11.14 -9.89 11.44
N ARG A 206 11.87 -10.99 11.69
CA ARG A 206 12.12 -11.50 13.06
C ARG A 206 12.89 -10.48 13.91
N TYR A 207 13.89 -9.82 13.33
CA TYR A 207 14.67 -8.79 14.01
C TYR A 207 13.81 -7.58 14.38
N ALA A 208 12.97 -7.09 13.46
CA ALA A 208 12.05 -5.98 13.72
C ALA A 208 11.05 -6.34 14.84
N HIS A 209 10.46 -7.55 14.79
CA HIS A 209 9.57 -8.06 15.83
C HIS A 209 10.26 -8.13 17.19
N ALA A 210 11.46 -8.71 17.25
CA ALA A 210 12.24 -8.82 18.48
C ALA A 210 12.59 -7.44 19.06
N ARG A 211 12.97 -6.47 18.22
CA ARG A 211 13.24 -5.09 18.63
C ARG A 211 11.99 -4.39 19.16
N ALA A 212 10.84 -4.58 18.51
CA ALA A 212 9.56 -4.04 18.99
C ALA A 212 9.16 -4.65 20.34
N ARG A 213 9.27 -5.97 20.50
CA ARG A 213 9.01 -6.66 21.77
C ARG A 213 9.96 -6.20 22.88
N ALA A 214 11.24 -6.05 22.59
CA ALA A 214 12.22 -5.56 23.55
C ALA A 214 11.94 -4.10 23.95
N LEU A 215 11.55 -3.25 23.01
CA LEU A 215 11.13 -1.87 23.29
C LEU A 215 9.92 -1.85 24.24
N VAL A 216 8.89 -2.64 23.94
CA VAL A 216 7.69 -2.76 24.79
C VAL A 216 8.05 -3.28 26.18
N GLY A 217 8.82 -4.37 26.26
CA GLY A 217 9.24 -4.96 27.54
C GLY A 217 10.09 -4.01 28.39
N ASN A 218 11.01 -3.28 27.77
CA ASN A 218 11.81 -2.26 28.45
C ASN A 218 10.94 -1.09 28.92
N GLY A 219 9.96 -0.69 28.12
CA GLY A 219 8.94 0.28 28.52
C GLY A 219 8.22 -0.18 29.79
N THR A 220 7.69 -1.41 29.80
CA THR A 220 7.00 -1.97 30.96
C THR A 220 7.88 -1.99 32.20
N ALA A 221 9.16 -2.36 32.07
CA ALA A 221 10.10 -2.36 33.20
C ALA A 221 10.37 -0.95 33.77
N LEU A 222 10.20 0.09 32.96
CA LEU A 222 10.28 1.50 33.37
C LEU A 222 8.93 2.07 33.82
N GLY A 223 7.89 1.23 33.95
CA GLY A 223 6.53 1.67 34.29
C GLY A 223 5.80 2.36 33.14
N LEU A 224 6.34 2.29 31.92
CA LEU A 224 5.71 2.80 30.72
C LEU A 224 4.85 1.70 30.09
N VAL A 225 3.55 1.95 29.95
CA VAL A 225 2.66 1.08 29.19
C VAL A 225 2.43 1.69 27.81
N PRO A 226 2.47 0.88 26.74
CA PRO A 226 2.05 1.36 25.43
C PRO A 226 0.56 1.72 25.50
N GLU A 227 0.24 2.98 25.20
CA GLU A 227 -1.15 3.35 24.94
C GLU A 227 -1.57 2.67 23.63
N ALA A 228 -2.73 2.01 23.65
CA ALA A 228 -3.33 1.49 22.43
C ALA A 228 -3.71 2.70 21.57
N GLY A 229 -2.97 2.90 20.48
CA GLY A 229 -3.36 3.76 19.37
C GLY A 229 -4.17 2.94 18.38
#